data_AF-A0A829EZI0-F1
#
_entry.id   AF-A0A829EZI0-F1
#
_cell.length_a   1.000
_cell.length_b   1.000
_cell.length_c   1.000
_cell.angle_alpha   90.00
_cell.angle_beta   90.00
_cell.angle_gamma   90.00
#
_symmetry.space_group_name_H-M   'P 1'
#
loop_
_entity.id
_entity.type
_entity.pdbx_description
1 polymer ?
#
loop_
_entity_poly.entity_id
_entity_poly.type
_entity_poly.pdbx_seq_one_letter_code
_entity_poly.pdbx_strand_id
1 'polypeptide(L)'
;MHQVYIDLIMSVLLEQFETEKNFLDEYLLISPEQWQKWKDGEKNLPSEAMQKVKNLFTDYEWMLTQKILRQTIIFPEKRNVAVAEYKQIKTRIAQKWLSSKAAKVELIPLKNNQQAGRYLDLKVSIQYDEWGYDDILNFRLPADVQKQIEGEKIELLDWVNENLEETYVHEANGEREEQRKDFSSE
;
A
#
# COMPACT_ATOMS: atom_id res chain seq x y z
N MET A 1 -4.55 -15.94 11.49
CA MET A 1 -4.68 -15.85 10.02
C MET A 1 -5.49 -14.64 9.64
N HIS A 2 -6.70 -14.50 10.21
CA HIS A 2 -7.50 -13.27 10.12
C HIS A 2 -6.70 -12.03 10.51
N GLN A 3 -5.98 -12.06 11.64
CA GLN A 3 -5.17 -10.92 12.07
C GLN A 3 -4.15 -10.43 11.03
N VAL A 4 -3.38 -11.33 10.39
CA VAL A 4 -2.41 -10.95 9.36
C VAL A 4 -3.09 -10.30 8.16
N TYR A 5 -4.27 -10.79 7.79
CA TYR A 5 -5.08 -10.19 6.72
C TYR A 5 -5.56 -8.79 7.09
N ILE A 6 -6.03 -8.61 8.33
CA ILE A 6 -6.40 -7.29 8.85
C ILE A 6 -5.17 -6.38 8.86
N ASP A 7 -4.03 -6.82 9.37
CA ASP A 7 -2.80 -6.01 9.46
C ASP A 7 -2.33 -5.50 8.09
N LEU A 8 -2.43 -6.34 7.04
CA LEU A 8 -2.11 -5.94 5.66
C LEU A 8 -3.08 -4.88 5.14
N ILE A 9 -4.38 -5.06 5.38
CA ILE A 9 -5.40 -4.08 4.99
C ILE A 9 -5.20 -2.78 5.74
N MET A 10 -4.97 -2.83 7.05
CA MET A 10 -4.74 -1.65 7.87
C MET A 10 -3.50 -0.88 7.40
N SER A 11 -2.41 -1.57 7.04
CA SER A 11 -1.23 -0.91 6.49
C SER A 11 -1.55 -0.09 5.24
N VAL A 12 -2.23 -0.68 4.26
CA VAL A 12 -2.53 0.02 3.00
C VAL A 12 -3.63 1.07 3.16
N LEU A 13 -4.61 0.81 4.02
CA LEU A 13 -5.65 1.76 4.37
C LEU A 13 -5.05 3.02 4.99
N LEU A 14 -4.18 2.86 6.00
CA LEU A 14 -3.56 3.99 6.69
C LEU A 14 -2.61 4.76 5.76
N GLU A 15 -1.92 4.07 4.85
CA GLU A 15 -1.17 4.75 3.78
C GLU A 15 -2.12 5.63 2.93
N GLN A 16 -3.29 5.12 2.54
CA GLN A 16 -4.17 5.82 1.60
C GLN A 16 -5.06 6.90 2.23
N PHE A 17 -5.49 6.72 3.48
CA PHE A 17 -6.49 7.54 4.14
C PHE A 17 -6.01 8.21 5.44
N GLU A 18 -4.77 7.96 5.86
CA GLU A 18 -4.12 8.38 7.13
C GLU A 18 -4.76 7.82 8.40
N THR A 19 -6.08 7.77 8.46
CA THR A 19 -6.84 7.29 9.62
C THR A 19 -7.95 6.34 9.20
N GLU A 20 -8.30 5.41 10.10
CA GLU A 20 -9.47 4.55 9.91
C GLU A 20 -10.75 5.37 9.76
N LYS A 21 -10.85 6.47 10.49
CA LYS A 21 -12.02 7.34 10.47
C LYS A 21 -12.26 7.92 9.07
N ASN A 22 -11.23 8.48 8.44
CA ASN A 22 -11.36 9.04 7.08
C ASN A 22 -11.82 7.97 6.09
N PHE A 23 -11.24 6.76 6.17
CA PHE A 23 -11.66 5.64 5.33
C PHE A 23 -13.13 5.26 5.53
N LEU A 24 -13.60 5.20 6.77
CA LEU A 24 -14.98 4.85 7.08
C LEU A 24 -15.96 5.95 6.65
N ASP A 25 -15.65 7.20 6.95
CA ASP A 25 -16.54 8.35 6.74
C ASP A 25 -16.63 8.76 5.26
N GLU A 26 -15.54 8.62 4.50
CA GLU A 26 -15.46 9.11 3.11
C GLU A 26 -15.61 8.02 2.06
N TYR A 27 -15.23 6.77 2.37
CA TYR A 27 -15.12 5.71 1.36
C TYR A 27 -15.99 4.49 1.68
N LEU A 28 -15.81 3.86 2.85
CA LEU A 28 -16.47 2.60 3.18
C LEU A 28 -17.95 2.79 3.53
N LEU A 29 -18.29 3.88 4.22
CA LEU A 29 -19.64 4.28 4.60
C LEU A 29 -20.40 3.24 5.44
N ILE A 30 -19.70 2.61 6.40
CA ILE A 30 -20.28 1.68 7.38
C ILE A 30 -20.05 2.17 8.80
N SER A 31 -20.78 1.62 9.78
CA SER A 31 -20.59 2.04 11.17
C SER A 31 -19.24 1.53 11.73
N PRO A 32 -18.58 2.31 12.62
CA PRO A 32 -17.34 1.87 13.29
C PRO A 32 -17.51 0.54 14.05
N GLU A 33 -18.70 0.29 14.60
CA GLU A 33 -19.02 -0.97 15.27
C GLU A 33 -18.99 -2.17 14.30
N GLN A 34 -19.54 -2.02 13.09
CA GLN A 34 -19.49 -3.06 12.07
C GLN A 34 -18.06 -3.32 11.61
N TRP A 35 -17.29 -2.25 11.43
CA TRP A 35 -15.87 -2.35 11.08
C TRP A 35 -15.07 -3.10 12.15
N GLN A 36 -15.27 -2.76 13.42
CA GLN A 36 -14.59 -3.40 14.54
C GLN A 36 -14.96 -4.89 14.64
N LYS A 37 -16.24 -5.24 14.57
CA LYS A 37 -16.71 -6.65 14.57
C LYS A 37 -16.12 -7.47 13.43
N TRP A 38 -15.84 -6.84 12.28
CA TRP A 38 -15.16 -7.51 11.20
C TRP A 38 -13.66 -7.68 11.46
N LYS A 39 -12.97 -6.67 11.99
CA LYS A 39 -11.57 -6.81 12.41
C LYS A 39 -11.39 -7.92 13.45
N ASP A 40 -12.34 -8.06 14.37
CA ASP A 40 -12.33 -9.10 15.41
C ASP A 40 -12.73 -10.49 14.88
N GLY A 41 -13.21 -10.57 13.64
CA GLY A 41 -13.64 -11.82 12.99
C GLY A 41 -15.03 -12.30 13.46
N GLU A 42 -15.78 -11.47 14.16
CA GLU A 42 -17.12 -11.79 14.67
C GLU A 42 -18.19 -11.72 13.59
N LYS A 43 -18.04 -10.80 12.62
CA LYS A 43 -18.98 -10.62 11.51
C LYS A 43 -18.27 -10.35 10.18
N ASN A 44 -18.88 -10.81 9.09
CA ASN A 44 -18.42 -10.45 7.75
C ASN A 44 -18.93 -9.06 7.35
N LEU A 45 -18.15 -8.34 6.55
CA LEU A 45 -18.62 -7.13 5.88
C LEU A 45 -19.65 -7.46 4.79
N PRO A 46 -20.58 -6.54 4.49
CA PRO A 46 -21.38 -6.62 3.27
C PRO A 46 -20.50 -6.76 2.02
N SER A 47 -21.00 -7.44 0.99
CA SER A 47 -20.24 -7.72 -0.25
C SER A 47 -19.65 -6.45 -0.88
N GLU A 48 -20.45 -5.38 -0.94
CA GLU A 48 -20.01 -4.08 -1.47
C GLU A 48 -18.87 -3.46 -0.66
N ALA A 49 -18.98 -3.47 0.68
CA ALA A 49 -17.93 -2.99 1.56
C ALA A 49 -16.65 -3.84 1.43
N MET A 50 -16.79 -5.16 1.29
CA MET A 50 -15.65 -6.04 1.04
C MET A 50 -14.99 -5.75 -0.32
N GLN A 51 -15.78 -5.43 -1.36
CA GLN A 51 -15.23 -5.04 -2.65
C GLN A 51 -14.46 -3.73 -2.56
N LYS A 52 -14.98 -2.74 -1.83
CA LYS A 52 -14.28 -1.49 -1.52
C LYS A 52 -12.94 -1.72 -0.81
N VAL A 53 -12.91 -2.62 0.18
CA VAL A 53 -11.66 -3.01 0.86
C VAL A 53 -10.66 -3.66 -0.11
N LYS A 54 -11.12 -4.52 -1.02
CA LYS A 54 -10.24 -5.10 -2.05
C LYS A 54 -9.69 -4.05 -3.01
N ASN A 55 -10.50 -3.05 -3.36
CA ASN A 55 -10.13 -1.96 -4.26
C ASN A 55 -9.10 -0.99 -3.66
N LEU A 56 -8.72 -1.15 -2.38
CA LEU A 56 -7.51 -0.52 -1.83
C LEU A 56 -6.25 -0.99 -2.57
N PHE A 57 -6.29 -2.18 -3.15
CA PHE A 57 -5.20 -2.78 -3.90
C PHE A 57 -5.54 -2.81 -5.39
N THR A 58 -4.53 -2.75 -6.24
CA THR A 58 -4.68 -3.23 -7.62
C THR A 58 -4.90 -4.75 -7.63
N ASP A 59 -5.35 -5.31 -8.75
CA ASP A 59 -5.50 -6.76 -8.89
C ASP A 59 -4.18 -7.52 -8.64
N TYR A 60 -3.07 -6.95 -9.10
CA TYR A 60 -1.73 -7.52 -8.89
C TYR A 60 -1.30 -7.46 -7.42
N GLU A 61 -1.53 -6.32 -6.76
CA GLU A 61 -1.24 -6.16 -5.34
C GLU A 61 -2.13 -7.06 -4.48
N TRP A 62 -3.39 -7.24 -4.86
CA TRP A 62 -4.30 -8.17 -4.20
C TRP A 62 -3.80 -9.61 -4.33
N MET A 63 -3.37 -10.02 -5.52
CA MET A 63 -2.73 -11.32 -5.73
C MET A 63 -1.49 -11.47 -4.84
N LEU A 64 -0.67 -10.42 -4.70
CA LEU A 64 0.51 -10.43 -3.85
C LEU A 64 0.14 -10.63 -2.37
N THR A 65 -0.89 -9.92 -1.89
CA THR A 65 -1.48 -10.12 -0.55
C THR A 65 -1.90 -11.57 -0.34
N GLN A 66 -2.58 -12.19 -1.32
CA GLN A 66 -2.97 -13.61 -1.22
C GLN A 66 -1.75 -14.56 -1.15
N LYS A 67 -0.68 -14.27 -1.89
CA LYS A 67 0.57 -15.04 -1.82
C LYS A 67 1.22 -14.94 -0.44
N ILE A 68 1.31 -13.74 0.13
CA ILE A 68 1.85 -13.51 1.48
C ILE A 68 1.01 -14.26 2.51
N LEU A 69 -0.32 -14.12 2.47
CA LEU A 69 -1.22 -14.83 3.38
C LEU A 69 -0.98 -16.33 3.34
N ARG A 70 -0.94 -16.94 2.15
CA ARG A 70 -0.64 -18.37 1.99
C ARG A 70 0.70 -18.76 2.61
N GLN A 71 1.74 -17.94 2.43
CA GLN A 71 3.05 -18.20 3.04
C GLN A 71 2.98 -18.19 4.56
N THR A 72 2.16 -17.35 5.18
CA THR A 72 1.99 -17.34 6.66
C THR A 72 1.21 -18.54 7.22
N ILE A 73 0.52 -19.29 6.34
CA ILE A 73 -0.09 -20.58 6.68
C ILE A 73 0.99 -21.67 6.70
N ILE A 74 1.82 -21.69 5.66
CA ILE A 74 2.90 -22.69 5.49
C ILE A 74 4.03 -22.45 6.50
N PHE A 75 4.36 -21.19 6.76
CA PHE A 75 5.44 -20.74 7.63
C PHE A 75 4.88 -19.78 8.70
N PRO A 76 4.32 -20.29 9.82
CA PRO A 76 3.70 -19.49 10.86
C PRO A 76 4.60 -18.40 11.47
N GLU A 77 5.92 -18.61 11.48
CA GLU A 77 6.92 -17.65 11.94
C GLU A 77 6.92 -16.35 11.13
N LYS A 78 6.44 -16.39 9.87
CA LYS A 78 6.36 -15.21 9.01
C LYS A 78 5.20 -14.27 9.34
N ARG A 79 4.27 -14.68 10.21
CA ARG A 79 3.08 -13.86 10.55
C ARG A 79 3.45 -12.47 11.07
N ASN A 80 4.49 -12.39 11.91
CA ASN A 80 4.91 -11.14 12.53
C ASN A 80 5.64 -10.18 11.57
N VAL A 81 6.09 -10.68 10.42
CA VAL A 81 6.83 -9.90 9.42
C VAL A 81 6.05 -9.72 8.12
N ALA A 82 4.82 -10.23 8.03
CA ALA A 82 4.05 -10.29 6.79
C ALA A 82 3.83 -8.93 6.12
N VAL A 83 3.54 -7.88 6.89
CA VAL A 83 3.38 -6.52 6.37
C VAL A 83 4.70 -5.97 5.81
N ALA A 84 5.80 -6.17 6.54
CA ALA A 84 7.12 -5.73 6.08
C ALA A 84 7.56 -6.52 4.83
N GLU A 85 7.32 -7.83 4.82
CA GLU A 85 7.62 -8.70 3.68
C GLU A 85 6.79 -8.33 2.45
N TYR A 86 5.51 -7.96 2.64
CA TYR A 86 4.66 -7.43 1.55
C TYR A 86 5.26 -6.15 0.93
N LYS A 87 5.67 -5.18 1.75
CA LYS A 87 6.29 -3.94 1.25
C LYS A 87 7.61 -4.21 0.53
N GLN A 88 8.48 -5.03 1.12
CA GLN A 88 9.77 -5.40 0.53
C GLN A 88 9.60 -6.14 -0.80
N ILE A 89 8.73 -7.15 -0.87
CA ILE A 89 8.54 -7.92 -2.10
C ILE A 89 7.90 -7.05 -3.19
N LYS A 90 6.95 -6.18 -2.82
CA LYS A 90 6.33 -5.20 -3.73
C LYS A 90 7.39 -4.29 -4.37
N THR A 91 8.31 -3.75 -3.57
CA THR A 91 9.39 -2.92 -4.10
C THR A 91 10.35 -3.71 -4.98
N ARG A 92 10.78 -4.91 -4.57
CA ARG A 92 11.69 -5.74 -5.38
C ARG A 92 11.08 -6.15 -6.72
N ILE A 93 9.77 -6.40 -6.75
CA ILE A 93 9.04 -6.67 -7.99
C ILE A 93 9.09 -5.43 -8.90
N ALA A 94 8.79 -4.25 -8.37
CA ALA A 94 8.87 -3.01 -9.14
C ALA A 94 10.29 -2.78 -9.72
N GLN A 95 11.34 -2.86 -8.90
CA GLN A 95 12.74 -2.73 -9.36
C GLN A 95 13.10 -3.75 -10.45
N LYS A 96 12.63 -5.00 -10.30
CA LYS A 96 12.84 -6.04 -11.31
C LYS A 96 12.13 -5.72 -12.63
N TRP A 97 10.92 -5.16 -12.58
CA TRP A 97 10.19 -4.72 -13.77
C TRP A 97 10.87 -3.55 -14.48
N LEU A 98 11.48 -2.64 -13.72
CA LEU A 98 12.23 -1.51 -14.28
C LEU A 98 13.53 -1.97 -14.93
N SER A 99 14.26 -2.85 -14.25
CA SER A 99 15.49 -3.45 -14.76
C SER A 99 15.29 -4.24 -16.05
N SER A 100 14.10 -4.83 -16.26
CA SER A 100 13.76 -5.53 -17.50
C SER A 100 13.35 -4.62 -18.66
N LYS A 101 13.25 -3.30 -18.43
CA LYS A 101 12.78 -2.28 -19.40
C LYS A 101 11.36 -2.53 -19.92
N ALA A 102 10.57 -3.35 -19.22
CA ALA A 102 9.18 -3.66 -19.56
C ALA A 102 8.18 -2.76 -18.83
N ALA A 103 8.60 -2.10 -17.75
CA ALA A 103 7.74 -1.24 -16.96
C ALA A 103 7.69 0.22 -17.44
N LYS A 104 6.56 0.85 -17.14
CA LYS A 104 6.37 2.31 -17.17
C LYS A 104 6.26 2.81 -15.73
N VAL A 105 6.76 4.01 -15.51
CA VAL A 105 6.65 4.72 -14.23
C VAL A 105 5.98 6.05 -14.45
N GLU A 106 5.02 6.36 -13.59
CA GLU A 106 4.20 7.55 -13.66
C GLU A 106 4.04 8.15 -12.25
N LEU A 107 4.27 9.45 -12.11
CA LEU A 107 3.87 10.21 -10.93
C LEU A 107 2.41 10.62 -11.09
N ILE A 108 1.55 10.15 -10.19
CA ILE A 108 0.14 10.50 -10.15
C ILE A 108 -0.03 11.70 -9.22
N PRO A 109 -0.41 12.89 -9.74
CA PRO A 109 -0.76 14.01 -8.88
C PRO A 109 -2.00 13.65 -8.06
N LEU A 110 -1.94 13.86 -6.75
CA LEU A 110 -3.05 13.59 -5.83
C LEU A 110 -4.31 14.33 -6.29
N LYS A 111 -5.34 13.58 -6.71
CA LYS A 111 -6.67 14.12 -7.00
C LYS A 111 -7.47 14.27 -5.71
N ASN A 112 -7.22 15.34 -4.96
CA ASN A 112 -8.23 16.10 -4.21
C ASN A 112 -7.58 17.07 -3.21
N ASN A 113 -8.24 18.20 -3.07
CA ASN A 113 -7.75 19.47 -2.53
C ASN A 113 -7.67 19.53 -0.99
N GLN A 114 -7.32 18.43 -0.30
CA GLN A 114 -7.22 18.40 1.16
C GLN A 114 -5.83 18.04 1.69
N GLN A 115 -4.96 17.44 0.87
CA GLN A 115 -3.62 17.01 1.30
C GLN A 115 -2.53 17.25 0.24
N ALA A 116 -2.76 18.22 -0.64
CA ALA A 116 -1.80 18.64 -1.66
C ALA A 116 -0.52 19.19 -1.00
N GLY A 117 0.45 18.32 -0.71
CA GLY A 117 1.78 18.73 -0.29
C GLY A 117 2.56 17.78 0.63
N ARG A 118 1.96 16.72 1.17
CA ARG A 118 2.69 15.77 2.06
C ARG A 118 3.17 14.50 1.39
N TYR A 119 2.39 13.98 0.44
CA TYR A 119 2.71 12.74 -0.25
C TYR A 119 2.54 12.88 -1.76
N LEU A 120 3.13 11.93 -2.49
CA LEU A 120 2.99 11.73 -3.93
C LEU A 120 2.70 10.25 -4.20
N ASP A 121 1.84 9.96 -5.17
CA ASP A 121 1.55 8.59 -5.58
C ASP A 121 2.40 8.25 -6.82
N LEU A 122 3.22 7.22 -6.71
CA LEU A 122 4.04 6.66 -7.77
C LEU A 122 3.41 5.37 -8.27
N LYS A 123 3.17 5.29 -9.57
CA LYS A 123 2.66 4.09 -10.23
C LYS A 123 3.75 3.44 -11.05
N VAL A 124 3.95 2.14 -10.85
CA VAL A 124 4.80 1.29 -11.68
C VAL A 124 3.93 0.24 -12.35
N SER A 125 3.94 0.15 -13.68
CA SER A 125 3.10 -0.79 -14.41
C SER A 125 3.81 -1.54 -15.52
N ILE A 126 3.41 -2.79 -15.75
CA ILE A 126 3.70 -3.54 -16.97
C ILE A 126 2.43 -3.57 -17.81
N GLN A 127 2.56 -3.26 -19.10
CA GLN A 127 1.46 -3.29 -20.04
C GLN A 127 1.57 -4.49 -20.96
N TYR A 128 0.42 -5.07 -21.29
CA TYR A 128 0.30 -6.24 -22.18
C TYR A 128 -0.39 -5.90 -23.51
N ASP A 129 -0.54 -4.61 -23.82
CA ASP A 129 -1.29 -4.10 -24.98
C ASP A 129 -2.77 -4.56 -25.03
N GLU A 130 -3.30 -5.02 -23.90
CA GLU A 130 -4.68 -5.47 -23.73
C GLU A 130 -5.38 -4.62 -22.67
N TRP A 131 -6.57 -4.12 -22.99
CA TRP A 131 -7.27 -3.15 -22.15
C TRP A 131 -7.65 -3.74 -20.79
N GLY A 132 -7.15 -3.12 -19.72
CA GLY A 132 -7.47 -3.49 -18.34
C GLY A 132 -6.67 -4.66 -17.77
N TYR A 133 -5.68 -5.19 -18.50
CA TYR A 133 -4.84 -6.30 -18.04
C TYR A 133 -3.46 -5.86 -17.54
N ASP A 134 -3.23 -4.55 -17.40
CA ASP A 134 -1.98 -4.01 -16.87
C ASP A 134 -1.74 -4.51 -15.44
N ASP A 135 -0.53 -5.03 -15.21
CA ASP A 135 -0.06 -5.31 -13.86
C ASP A 135 0.44 -4.00 -13.25
N ILE A 136 -0.14 -3.56 -12.13
CA ILE A 136 0.10 -2.23 -11.56
C ILE A 136 0.51 -2.36 -10.08
N LEU A 137 1.54 -1.63 -9.68
CA LEU A 137 1.95 -1.41 -8.30
C LEU A 137 1.89 0.09 -7.98
N ASN A 138 1.23 0.46 -6.88
CA ASN A 138 1.10 1.85 -6.45
C ASN A 138 1.90 2.09 -5.18
N PHE A 139 2.75 3.10 -5.14
CA PHE A 139 3.53 3.47 -3.97
C PHE A 139 3.13 4.86 -3.53
N ARG A 140 2.86 5.04 -2.24
CA ARG A 140 2.75 6.36 -1.64
C ARG A 140 4.10 6.72 -1.03
N LEU A 141 4.61 7.88 -1.41
CA LEU A 141 5.94 8.36 -1.03
C LEU A 141 5.79 9.78 -0.48
N PRO A 142 6.73 10.26 0.37
CA PRO A 142 6.66 11.61 0.89
C PRO A 142 6.99 12.64 -0.19
N ALA A 143 6.41 13.82 -0.07
CA ALA A 143 6.48 14.87 -1.09
C ALA A 143 7.89 15.45 -1.29
N ASP A 144 8.79 15.30 -0.32
CA ASP A 144 10.18 15.76 -0.41
C ASP A 144 11.00 14.93 -1.40
N VAL A 145 10.62 13.67 -1.65
CA VAL A 145 11.16 12.84 -2.74
C VAL A 145 11.00 13.51 -4.10
N GLN A 146 9.94 14.30 -4.29
CA GLN A 146 9.74 15.03 -5.55
C GLN A 146 10.90 15.97 -5.87
N LYS A 147 11.59 16.52 -4.85
CA LYS A 147 12.78 17.36 -5.04
C LYS A 147 14.03 16.55 -5.36
N GLN A 148 14.04 15.26 -5.05
CA GLN A 148 15.14 14.35 -5.42
C GLN A 148 15.02 13.89 -6.88
N ILE A 149 13.82 13.99 -7.45
CA ILE A 149 13.51 13.61 -8.83
C ILE A 149 13.39 14.91 -9.65
N GLU A 150 14.53 15.52 -10.00
CA GLU A 150 14.58 16.77 -10.78
C GLU A 150 14.45 16.54 -12.30
N GLY A 151 13.29 16.05 -12.73
CA GLY A 151 12.86 16.13 -14.13
C GLY A 151 13.43 15.06 -15.08
N GLU A 152 12.71 14.87 -16.18
CA GLU A 152 12.84 13.76 -17.14
C GLU A 152 12.46 12.35 -16.63
N LYS A 153 11.91 11.55 -17.55
CA LYS A 153 11.43 10.19 -17.27
C LYS A 153 12.57 9.23 -16.89
N ILE A 154 13.77 9.48 -17.39
CA ILE A 154 14.94 8.64 -17.14
C ILE A 154 15.39 8.76 -15.69
N GLU A 155 15.47 9.99 -15.16
CA GLU A 155 15.86 10.22 -13.77
C GLU A 155 14.88 9.61 -12.76
N LEU A 156 13.58 9.65 -13.06
CA LEU A 156 12.56 8.97 -12.27
C LEU A 156 12.78 7.45 -12.24
N LEU A 157 13.12 6.83 -13.38
CA LEU A 157 13.37 5.39 -13.43
C LEU A 157 14.60 4.99 -12.60
N ASP A 158 15.68 5.75 -12.72
CA ASP A 158 16.93 5.52 -11.99
C ASP A 158 16.72 5.71 -10.49
N TRP A 159 16.06 6.80 -10.08
CA TRP A 159 15.73 7.04 -8.67
C TRP A 159 14.88 5.92 -8.07
N VAL A 160 13.85 5.45 -8.79
CA VAL A 160 12.98 4.36 -8.30
C VAL A 160 13.77 3.06 -8.17
N ASN A 161 14.70 2.78 -9.09
CA ASN A 161 15.50 1.57 -9.02
C ASN A 161 16.44 1.56 -7.80
N GLU A 162 17.02 2.72 -7.47
CA GLU A 162 18.04 2.86 -6.42
C GLU A 162 17.45 3.11 -5.02
N ASN A 163 16.38 3.88 -4.89
CA ASN A 163 15.96 4.47 -3.61
C ASN A 163 14.57 4.01 -3.11
N LEU A 164 13.80 3.28 -3.93
CA LEU A 164 12.40 2.93 -3.59
C LEU A 164 12.30 2.00 -2.38
N GLU A 165 13.18 1.01 -2.21
CA GLU A 165 13.09 0.06 -1.08
C GLU A 165 13.35 0.79 0.23
N GLU A 166 14.40 1.61 0.27
CA GLU A 166 14.74 2.39 1.45
C GLU A 166 13.62 3.36 1.80
N THR A 167 13.16 4.17 0.85
CA THR A 167 12.13 5.20 1.08
C THR A 167 10.80 4.58 1.54
N TYR A 168 10.29 3.59 0.82
CA TYR A 168 8.96 3.02 1.08
C TYR A 168 8.92 2.12 2.32
N VAL A 169 10.04 1.46 2.66
CA VAL A 169 10.11 0.56 3.82
C VAL A 169 10.47 1.32 5.10
N HIS A 170 11.29 2.39 5.04
CA HIS A 170 11.64 3.15 6.25
C HIS A 170 10.51 4.02 6.79
N GLU A 171 9.71 4.68 5.93
CA GLU A 171 8.52 5.42 6.39
C GLU A 171 7.55 4.54 7.17
N ALA A 172 7.31 3.32 6.67
CA ALA A 172 6.46 2.34 7.32
C ALA A 172 6.87 1.98 8.76
N ASN A 173 8.16 2.14 9.06
CA ASN A 173 8.71 1.87 10.40
C ASN A 173 8.74 3.13 11.27
N GLY A 174 8.95 4.32 10.68
CA GLY A 174 8.90 5.60 11.39
C GLY A 174 7.50 5.93 11.94
N GLU A 175 6.45 5.71 11.14
CA GLU A 175 5.05 5.96 11.54
C GLU A 175 4.60 5.04 12.70
N ARG A 176 5.13 3.81 12.78
CA ARG A 176 4.86 2.88 13.89
C ARG A 176 5.47 3.33 15.22
N GLU A 177 6.57 4.08 15.19
CA GLU A 177 7.21 4.59 16.41
C GLU A 177 6.50 5.82 16.96
N GLU A 178 5.95 6.69 16.11
CA GLU A 178 5.14 7.83 16.53
C GLU A 178 3.77 7.39 17.09
N GLN A 179 3.07 6.48 16.41
CA GLN A 179 1.77 5.97 16.91
C GLN A 179 1.88 5.21 18.25
N ARG A 180 3.03 4.59 18.54
CA ARG A 180 3.29 3.95 19.84
C ARG A 180 3.53 4.95 20.98
N LYS A 181 4.03 6.15 20.69
CA LYS A 181 4.26 7.20 21.71
C LYS A 181 2.95 7.87 22.13
N ASP A 182 2.02 8.03 21.20
CA ASP A 182 0.71 8.63 21.49
C ASP A 182 -0.16 7.73 22.38
N PHE A 183 -0.05 6.39 22.25
CA PHE A 183 -0.76 5.44 23.12
C PHE A 183 -0.11 5.18 24.49
N SER A 184 1.14 5.61 24.70
CA SER A 184 1.86 5.40 25.96
C SER A 184 1.86 6.65 26.86
N SER A 185 1.13 7.70 26.46
CA SER A 185 1.06 9.00 27.13
C SER A 185 -0.29 9.29 27.82
N GLU A 186 -1.13 8.26 28.00
CA GLU A 186 -2.35 8.31 28.85
C GLU A 186 -2.23 7.39 30.08
#